data_AF-A0A7J7MVK6-F1
#
_entry.id   AF-A0A7J7MVK6-F1
#
_cell.length_a   1.000
_cell.length_b   1.000
_cell.length_c   1.000
_cell.angle_alpha   90.00
_cell.angle_beta   90.00
_cell.angle_gamma   90.00
#
_symmetry.space_group_name_H-M   'P 1'
#
loop_
_entity.id
_entity.type
_entity.pdbx_description
1 polymer ?
#
loop_
_entity_poly.entity_id
_entity_poly.type
_entity_poly.pdbx_seq_one_letter_code
_entity_poly.pdbx_strand_id
1 'polypeptide(L)'
;MTEAMVRNKPGMASVKDMPILQDGPPPGGFAPIRYARRIPTKGPSSIAIFLTTFGAFTWGMYQVGKGNKIRRAIKEEKFAARRAIVPMLQAEEDERFVKEWKKALQEEARIMKNVLGWKVGESV
;
A
#
# COMPACT_ATOMS: atom_id res chain seq x y z
N MET A 1 -40.81 -7.59 77.10
CA MET A 1 -41.34 -8.95 77.34
C MET A 1 -42.29 -9.45 76.24
N THR A 2 -42.72 -8.62 75.28
CA THR A 2 -43.68 -8.99 74.21
C THR A 2 -43.04 -9.70 73.02
N GLU A 3 -41.76 -9.45 72.73
CA GLU A 3 -41.02 -10.09 71.63
C GLU A 3 -41.01 -11.62 71.72
N ALA A 4 -40.98 -12.18 72.94
CA ALA A 4 -41.03 -13.62 73.16
C ALA A 4 -42.37 -14.25 72.74
N MET A 5 -43.46 -13.47 72.73
CA MET A 5 -44.77 -13.91 72.23
C MET A 5 -44.88 -13.77 70.71
N VAL A 6 -44.24 -12.75 70.13
CA VAL A 6 -44.27 -12.46 68.69
C VAL A 6 -43.36 -13.40 67.90
N ARG A 7 -42.14 -13.65 68.37
CA ARG A 7 -41.16 -14.55 67.75
C ARG A 7 -41.18 -15.93 68.40
N ASN A 8 -42.36 -16.44 68.73
CA ASN A 8 -42.47 -17.72 69.41
C ASN A 8 -42.22 -18.88 68.43
N LYS A 9 -41.44 -19.88 68.87
CA LYS A 9 -41.26 -21.16 68.16
C LYS A 9 -41.71 -22.31 69.07
N PRO A 10 -42.51 -23.28 68.58
CA PRO A 10 -42.90 -24.44 69.37
C PRO A 10 -41.67 -25.18 69.92
N GLY A 11 -41.65 -25.44 71.23
CA GLY A 11 -40.54 -26.15 71.90
C GLY A 11 -39.39 -25.28 72.40
N MET A 12 -39.53 -23.95 72.41
CA MET A 12 -38.53 -23.03 72.97
C MET A 12 -38.48 -23.14 74.51
N ALA A 13 -37.31 -23.47 75.07
CA ALA A 13 -37.10 -23.55 76.52
C ALA A 13 -36.54 -22.24 77.12
N SER A 14 -35.91 -21.39 76.30
CA SER A 14 -35.31 -20.13 76.73
C SER A 14 -35.49 -19.04 75.68
N VAL A 15 -35.49 -17.78 76.14
CA VAL A 15 -35.52 -16.58 75.29
C VAL A 15 -34.34 -16.54 74.30
N LYS A 16 -33.25 -17.27 74.57
CA LYS A 16 -32.09 -17.34 73.65
C LYS A 16 -32.38 -18.11 72.35
N ASP A 17 -33.36 -19.01 72.34
CA ASP A 17 -33.69 -19.86 71.19
C ASP A 17 -34.74 -19.24 70.26
N MET A 18 -35.03 -17.94 70.44
CA MET A 18 -35.96 -17.21 69.59
C MET A 18 -35.46 -17.21 68.13
N PRO A 19 -36.31 -17.56 67.14
CA PRO A 19 -35.96 -17.52 65.73
C PRO A 19 -35.63 -16.09 65.29
N ILE A 20 -34.48 -15.96 64.65
CA ILE A 20 -34.03 -14.74 63.99
C ILE A 20 -33.76 -15.11 62.54
N LEU A 21 -34.64 -14.67 61.64
CA LEU A 21 -34.43 -14.75 60.20
C LEU A 21 -34.06 -13.36 59.71
N GLN A 22 -32.78 -13.17 59.39
CA GLN A 22 -32.23 -11.93 58.83
C GLN A 22 -31.86 -12.17 57.37
N ASP A 23 -31.95 -11.12 56.55
CA ASP A 23 -31.41 -11.17 55.20
C ASP A 23 -29.87 -11.26 55.28
N GLY A 24 -29.30 -12.14 54.48
CA GLY A 24 -27.89 -12.49 54.55
C GLY A 24 -27.45 -13.27 53.32
N PRO A 25 -26.13 -13.35 53.07
CA PRO A 25 -25.63 -14.16 51.97
C PRO A 25 -26.02 -15.63 52.19
N PRO A 26 -26.26 -16.38 51.10
CA PRO A 26 -26.50 -17.81 51.21
C PRO A 26 -25.29 -18.50 51.88
N PRO A 27 -25.48 -19.64 52.55
CA PRO A 27 -24.38 -20.42 53.09
C PRO A 27 -23.41 -20.79 51.94
N GLY A 28 -22.20 -20.21 51.98
CA GLY A 28 -21.20 -20.32 50.89
C GLY A 28 -20.89 -19.01 50.14
N GLY A 29 -21.67 -17.94 50.37
CA GLY A 29 -21.43 -16.62 49.77
C GLY A 29 -21.84 -16.51 48.29
N PHE A 30 -21.60 -15.35 47.70
CA PHE A 30 -21.86 -15.10 46.26
C PHE A 30 -20.65 -15.47 45.40
N ALA A 31 -20.90 -15.71 44.11
CA ALA A 31 -19.83 -15.94 43.14
C ALA A 31 -18.84 -14.76 43.12
N PRO A 32 -17.53 -15.03 42.90
CA PRO A 32 -16.52 -13.97 42.89
C PRO A 32 -16.75 -13.04 41.70
N ILE A 33 -17.11 -11.80 42.00
CA ILE A 33 -17.28 -10.75 41.00
C ILE A 33 -15.89 -10.25 40.59
N ARG A 34 -15.55 -10.37 39.31
CA ARG A 34 -14.31 -9.81 38.77
C ARG A 34 -14.47 -8.31 38.56
N TYR A 35 -13.73 -7.53 39.34
CA TYR A 35 -13.70 -6.06 39.25
C TYR A 35 -12.53 -5.52 38.40
N ALA A 36 -11.47 -6.32 38.22
CA ALA A 36 -10.27 -5.90 37.52
C ALA A 36 -10.42 -5.95 35.98
N ARG A 37 -9.89 -4.91 35.32
CA ARG A 37 -9.80 -4.83 33.85
C ARG A 37 -8.86 -5.90 33.32
N ARG A 38 -9.28 -6.62 32.27
CA ARG A 38 -8.44 -7.58 31.55
C ARG A 38 -8.42 -7.25 30.07
N ILE A 39 -7.32 -6.63 29.62
CA ILE A 39 -7.08 -6.38 28.20
C ILE A 39 -6.08 -7.44 27.72
N PRO A 40 -6.51 -8.39 26.87
CA PRO A 40 -5.59 -9.40 26.36
C PRO A 40 -4.74 -8.82 25.22
N THR A 41 -3.41 -8.82 25.37
CA THR A 41 -2.47 -8.47 24.29
C THR A 41 -2.16 -9.72 23.46
N LYS A 42 -3.03 -10.05 22.51
CA LYS A 42 -2.89 -11.21 21.61
C LYS A 42 -2.15 -10.88 20.30
N GLY A 43 -1.53 -9.72 20.22
CA GLY A 43 -0.79 -9.29 19.02
C GLY A 43 0.52 -10.07 18.85
N PRO A 44 1.06 -10.12 17.62
CA PRO A 44 2.38 -10.68 17.38
C PRO A 44 3.45 -9.90 18.16
N SER A 45 4.48 -10.61 18.61
CA SER A 45 5.66 -10.01 19.24
C SER A 45 6.33 -8.99 18.31
N SER A 46 6.99 -7.97 18.88
CA SER A 46 7.74 -6.96 18.14
C SER A 46 8.75 -7.57 17.16
N ILE A 47 9.44 -8.63 17.56
CA ILE A 47 10.40 -9.35 16.72
C ILE A 47 9.68 -10.05 15.57
N ALA A 48 8.51 -10.63 15.81
CA ALA A 48 7.73 -11.29 14.77
C ALA A 48 7.27 -10.28 13.71
N ILE A 49 6.82 -9.09 14.14
CA ILE A 49 6.46 -8.00 13.22
C ILE A 49 7.68 -7.58 12.40
N PHE A 50 8.81 -7.31 13.06
CA PHE A 50 10.03 -6.86 12.40
C PHE A 50 10.54 -7.87 11.37
N LEU A 51 10.67 -9.14 11.74
CA LEU A 51 11.14 -10.19 10.83
C LEU A 51 10.19 -10.40 9.66
N THR A 52 8.88 -10.30 9.88
CA THR A 52 7.89 -10.41 8.80
C THR A 52 8.05 -9.26 7.81
N THR A 53 8.14 -8.02 8.30
CA THR A 53 8.32 -6.85 7.44
C THR A 53 9.66 -6.88 6.71
N PHE A 54 10.74 -7.25 7.39
CA PHE A 54 12.06 -7.38 6.78
C PHE A 54 12.11 -8.51 5.75
N GLY A 55 11.50 -9.66 6.04
CA GLY A 55 11.39 -10.78 5.11
C GLY A 55 10.59 -10.42 3.86
N ALA A 56 9.43 -9.76 4.05
CA ALA A 56 8.62 -9.28 2.94
C ALA A 56 9.37 -8.24 2.08
N PHE A 57 10.10 -7.32 2.70
CA PHE A 57 10.89 -6.31 1.99
C PHE A 57 12.03 -6.93 1.18
N THR A 58 12.85 -7.78 1.80
CA THR A 58 13.99 -8.42 1.14
C THR A 58 13.55 -9.28 -0.04
N TRP A 59 12.49 -10.08 0.15
CA TRP A 59 11.89 -10.86 -0.93
C TRP A 59 11.27 -9.98 -2.02
N GLY A 60 10.54 -8.92 -1.64
CA GLY A 60 9.95 -7.97 -2.57
C GLY A 60 11.00 -7.31 -3.46
N MET A 61 12.10 -6.86 -2.87
CA MET A 61 13.21 -6.24 -3.60
C MET A 61 13.89 -7.21 -4.57
N TYR A 62 14.02 -8.49 -4.18
CA TYR A 62 14.52 -9.53 -5.07
C TYR A 62 13.61 -9.73 -6.30
N GLN A 63 12.30 -9.78 -6.09
CA GLN A 63 11.33 -9.91 -7.18
C GLN A 63 11.31 -8.67 -8.10
N VAL A 64 11.45 -7.46 -7.54
CA VAL A 64 11.60 -6.22 -8.31
C VAL A 64 12.86 -6.29 -9.19
N GLY A 65 13.98 -6.78 -8.65
CA GLY A 65 15.22 -6.98 -9.42
C GLY A 65 15.02 -7.91 -10.62
N LYS A 66 14.34 -9.04 -10.42
CA LYS A 66 13.97 -9.96 -11.51
C LYS A 66 13.07 -9.30 -12.54
N GLY A 67 12.03 -8.59 -12.10
CA GLY A 67 11.12 -7.86 -12.98
C GLY A 67 11.83 -6.80 -13.81
N ASN A 68 12.77 -6.06 -13.22
CA ASN A 68 13.57 -5.06 -13.93
C ASN A 68 14.49 -5.69 -14.99
N LYS A 69 15.05 -6.87 -14.71
CA LYS A 69 15.85 -7.61 -15.70
C LYS A 69 15.00 -7.99 -16.92
N ILE A 70 13.78 -8.49 -16.70
CA ILE A 70 12.85 -8.84 -17.78
C ILE A 70 12.42 -7.58 -18.56
N ARG A 71 12.06 -6.49 -17.88
CA ARG A 71 11.71 -5.22 -18.52
C ARG A 71 12.84 -4.67 -19.38
N ARG A 72 14.08 -4.80 -18.92
CA ARG A 72 15.26 -4.40 -19.71
C ARG A 72 15.42 -5.25 -20.97
N ALA A 73 15.18 -6.55 -20.89
CA ALA A 73 15.22 -7.44 -22.06
C ALA A 73 14.17 -7.05 -23.10
N ILE A 74 12.93 -6.81 -22.69
CA ILE A 74 11.84 -6.35 -23.59
C ILE A 74 12.17 -4.98 -24.20
N LYS A 75 12.75 -4.08 -23.40
CA LYS A 75 13.16 -2.75 -23.90
C LYS A 75 14.29 -2.86 -24.93
N GLU A 76 15.23 -3.77 -24.72
CA GLU A 76 16.31 -4.03 -25.68
C GLU A 76 15.77 -4.64 -26.97
N GLU A 77 14.82 -5.59 -26.89
CA GLU A 77 14.13 -6.14 -28.05
C GLU A 77 13.45 -5.03 -28.87
N LYS A 78 12.70 -4.14 -28.21
CA LYS A 78 12.08 -2.97 -28.85
C LYS A 78 13.12 -2.07 -29.54
N PHE A 79 14.26 -1.84 -28.91
CA PHE A 79 15.33 -1.05 -29.51
C PHE A 79 16.00 -1.77 -30.67
N ALA A 80 16.23 -3.07 -30.58
CA ALA A 80 16.77 -3.86 -31.66
C ALA A 80 15.84 -3.84 -32.89
N ALA A 81 14.54 -4.03 -32.69
CA ALA A 81 13.54 -3.92 -33.75
C ALA A 81 13.54 -2.53 -34.41
N ARG A 82 13.64 -1.46 -33.60
CA ARG A 82 13.76 -0.09 -34.12
C ARG A 82 15.05 0.10 -34.91
N ARG A 83 16.21 -0.30 -34.38
CA ARG A 83 17.50 -0.17 -35.07
C ARG A 83 17.49 -0.90 -36.41
N ALA A 84 16.79 -2.03 -36.52
CA ALA A 84 16.68 -2.78 -37.76
C ALA A 84 15.91 -2.02 -38.85
N ILE A 85 14.85 -1.29 -38.51
CA ILE A 85 14.02 -0.54 -39.48
C ILE A 85 14.51 0.88 -39.75
N VAL A 86 15.31 1.46 -38.85
CA VAL A 86 15.80 2.84 -38.95
C VAL A 86 16.46 3.16 -40.30
N PRO A 87 17.33 2.31 -40.89
CA PRO A 87 17.96 2.62 -42.17
C PRO A 87 16.95 2.83 -43.31
N MET A 88 15.87 2.04 -43.34
CA MET A 88 14.83 2.19 -44.35
C MET A 88 14.06 3.51 -44.16
N LEU A 89 13.65 3.81 -42.92
CA LEU A 89 12.98 5.07 -42.60
C LEU A 89 13.87 6.29 -42.89
N GLN A 90 15.16 6.18 -42.63
CA GLN A 90 16.12 7.23 -42.92
C GLN A 90 16.24 7.47 -44.43
N ALA A 91 16.27 6.40 -45.24
CA ALA A 91 16.33 6.52 -46.69
C ALA A 91 15.06 7.21 -47.26
N GLU A 92 13.87 6.86 -46.76
CA GLU A 92 12.62 7.52 -47.14
C GLU A 92 12.63 9.02 -46.79
N GLU A 93 13.14 9.35 -45.61
CA GLU A 93 13.24 10.74 -45.14
C GLU A 93 14.29 11.53 -45.93
N ASP A 94 15.44 10.93 -46.23
CA ASP A 94 16.49 11.54 -47.05
C ASP A 94 15.97 11.83 -48.47
N GLU A 95 15.21 10.91 -49.08
CA GLU A 95 14.56 11.15 -50.36
C GLU A 95 13.58 12.33 -50.31
N ARG A 96 12.74 12.38 -49.27
CA ARG A 96 11.79 13.48 -49.06
C ARG A 96 12.53 14.81 -48.91
N PHE A 97 13.57 14.83 -48.08
CA PHE A 97 14.38 16.01 -47.81
C PHE A 97 15.05 16.52 -49.09
N VAL A 98 15.68 15.65 -49.88
CA VAL A 98 16.32 16.06 -51.15
C VAL A 98 15.30 16.63 -52.13
N LYS A 99 14.09 16.06 -52.21
CA LYS A 99 13.00 16.59 -53.05
C LYS A 99 12.59 17.99 -52.62
N GLU A 100 12.37 18.21 -51.34
CA GLU A 100 11.99 19.53 -50.80
C GLU A 100 13.14 20.54 -50.88
N TRP A 101 14.37 20.12 -50.62
CA TRP A 101 15.57 20.95 -50.77
C TRP A 101 15.74 21.47 -52.20
N LYS A 102 15.53 20.61 -53.21
CA LYS A 102 15.56 21.01 -54.62
C LYS A 102 14.48 22.05 -54.94
N LYS A 103 13.26 21.90 -54.41
CA LYS A 103 12.20 22.90 -54.59
C LYS A 103 12.58 24.23 -53.94
N ALA A 104 13.14 24.20 -52.73
CA ALA A 104 13.59 25.39 -52.03
C ALA A 104 14.68 26.13 -52.81
N LEU A 105 15.68 25.43 -53.35
CA LEU A 105 16.72 26.03 -54.21
C LEU A 105 16.15 26.65 -55.49
N GLN A 106 15.16 26.01 -56.12
CA GLN A 106 14.48 26.56 -57.30
C GLN A 106 13.71 27.84 -56.97
N GLU A 107 13.00 27.87 -55.85
CA GLU A 107 12.30 29.06 -55.38
C GLU A 107 13.28 30.18 -54.98
N GLU A 108 14.37 29.84 -54.31
CA GLU A 108 15.44 30.79 -53.96
C GLU A 108 16.02 31.44 -55.23
N ALA A 109 16.36 30.64 -56.24
CA ALA A 109 16.83 31.15 -57.53
C ALA A 109 15.82 32.08 -58.21
N ARG A 110 14.52 31.75 -58.13
CA ARG A 110 13.44 32.57 -58.69
C ARG A 110 13.29 33.92 -57.97
N ILE A 111 13.38 33.91 -56.64
CA ILE A 111 13.18 35.08 -55.78
C ILE A 111 14.41 36.01 -55.80
N MET A 112 15.62 35.44 -55.69
CA MET A 112 16.88 36.20 -55.51
C MET A 112 17.53 36.67 -56.81
N LYS A 113 16.90 36.44 -57.97
CA LYS A 113 17.42 36.80 -59.30
C LYS A 113 17.89 38.26 -59.48
N ASN A 114 17.36 39.18 -58.67
CA ASN A 114 17.62 40.62 -58.78
C ASN A 114 18.61 41.14 -57.73
N VAL A 115 19.15 40.29 -56.86
CA VAL A 115 20.06 40.69 -55.77
C VAL A 115 21.52 40.54 -56.24
N LEU A 116 22.26 41.65 -56.25
CA LEU A 116 23.64 41.68 -56.75
C LEU A 116 24.57 40.88 -55.82
N GLY A 117 25.30 39.90 -56.37
CA GLY A 117 26.28 39.10 -55.64
C GLY A 117 25.73 37.89 -54.88
N TRP A 118 24.41 37.61 -54.95
CA TRP A 118 23.80 36.46 -54.30
C TRP A 118 24.11 35.15 -55.05
N LYS A 119 24.63 34.13 -54.34
CA LYS A 119 24.81 32.78 -54.88
C LYS A 119 23.79 31.83 -54.27
N VAL A 120 22.95 31.24 -55.13
CA VAL A 120 21.91 30.29 -54.72
C VAL A 120 22.55 29.03 -54.13
N GLY A 121 22.06 28.60 -52.97
CA GLY A 121 22.54 27.38 -52.31
C GLY A 121 23.97 27.44 -51.77
N GLU A 122 24.51 28.64 -51.55
CA GLU A 122 25.79 28.82 -50.85
C GLU A 122 25.66 28.32 -49.41
N SER A 123 26.58 27.45 -48.96
CA SER A 123 26.63 27.04 -47.56
C SER A 123 26.96 28.27 -46.72
N VAL A 124 26.13 28.53 -45.72
CA VAL A 124 26.41 29.50 -44.65
C VAL A 124 27.58 29.01 -43.79
#